data_AF-A0A2A2GHQ3-F1
#
_entry.id   AF-A0A2A2GHQ3-F1
#
_cell.length_a   1.000
_cell.length_b   1.000
_cell.length_c   1.000
_cell.angle_alpha   90.00
_cell.angle_beta   90.00
_cell.angle_gamma   90.00
#
_symmetry.space_group_name_H-M   'P 1'
#
loop_
_entity.id
_entity.type
_entity.pdbx_description
1 polymer ?
#
loop_
_entity_poly.entity_id
_entity_poly.type
_entity_poly.pdbx_seq_one_letter_code
_entity_poly.pdbx_strand_id
1 'polypeptide(L)'
;MQRRRLLHVSLFPLCLGLAFFAASLTPSLIPRGWLVQGVLGGLVAALGYMIGRFLVTLWRALGLPRVRGRVATVAHLLAAAPALALLVFCLARARDWQNGIRSRMGMELLDSVDVPNMAVAALLVFTALMLAGALVRWTFDRLRAWLYRHMPRRTADVSGLLLVTLALAVITRDGVLDRVIRGLDQSYTTAQELFDTAPPPPDDARVPGSAASVIDWGAMGQPGRNFVTEGPDARAIAAFRGSPALDPIRVYVGLAEADSAQERADRALAELLRLGAFERKVLIVAMPTGTGWLDPGSFDVVEYMHNGDIATVAAQYSYLQSPMALLLETRAGLDQARALIGTIHRHWRSLPRDRRPRLYVHGLSLGAWASMYGTDLFALLDNPIAGALWAGPPFPSARWNEAMAERRPGSPYVAPQVGAGRLIRFASHTQDAGGPEGWGDMRLMFLQYSSDPIVFYEPASLWRAPAWMREPPAPDVSPDLSFTPVVTQFQLVVDMILATSAPEGHGHSYYARDYIGPWVAVTAPEGWTPADSARLTAHCDMGFQQGCDNG
;
A
#
# COMPACT_ATOMS: atom_id res chain seq x y z
N MET A 1 -47.62 -20.28 19.75
CA MET A 1 -46.30 -20.85 19.38
C MET A 1 -46.29 -21.17 17.88
N GLN A 2 -45.79 -20.26 17.03
CA GLN A 2 -45.50 -20.58 15.62
C GLN A 2 -44.08 -21.15 15.55
N ARG A 3 -43.93 -22.39 15.06
CA ARG A 3 -42.62 -22.98 14.70
C ARG A 3 -41.90 -22.02 13.75
N ARG A 4 -40.96 -21.22 14.29
CA ARG A 4 -40.02 -20.41 13.50
C ARG A 4 -39.12 -21.39 12.74
N ARG A 5 -39.47 -21.71 11.49
CA ARG A 5 -38.58 -22.40 10.54
C ARG A 5 -37.35 -21.50 10.33
N LEU A 6 -36.24 -21.88 10.96
CA LEU A 6 -35.00 -21.08 11.02
C LEU A 6 -34.27 -20.94 9.67
N LEU A 7 -34.62 -21.72 8.64
CA LEU A 7 -33.88 -21.77 7.37
C LEU A 7 -34.78 -21.92 6.14
N HIS A 8 -35.70 -20.97 5.89
CA HIS A 8 -36.14 -20.76 4.51
C HIS A 8 -35.06 -19.94 3.80
N VAL A 9 -34.23 -20.59 2.97
CA VAL A 9 -33.36 -19.89 2.02
C VAL A 9 -34.28 -19.21 1.01
N SER A 10 -34.30 -17.88 1.04
CA SER A 10 -35.04 -17.11 0.04
C SER A 10 -34.22 -17.13 -1.25
N LEU A 11 -34.86 -17.48 -2.37
CA LEU A 11 -34.15 -17.66 -3.64
C LEU A 11 -33.53 -16.36 -4.15
N PHE A 12 -34.24 -15.23 -4.09
CA PHE A 12 -33.70 -13.94 -4.54
C PHE A 12 -32.38 -13.54 -3.84
N PRO A 13 -32.27 -13.55 -2.49
CA PRO A 13 -31.00 -13.36 -1.80
C PRO A 13 -29.89 -14.33 -2.23
N LEU A 14 -30.23 -15.59 -2.47
CA LEU A 14 -29.25 -16.58 -2.95
C LEU A 14 -28.75 -16.21 -4.36
N CYS A 15 -29.65 -15.86 -5.28
CA CYS A 15 -29.29 -15.43 -6.63
C CYS A 15 -28.41 -14.17 -6.61
N LEU A 16 -28.70 -13.20 -5.73
CA LEU A 16 -27.87 -12.00 -5.59
C LEU A 16 -26.49 -12.33 -5.01
N GLY A 17 -26.42 -13.24 -4.03
CA GLY A 17 -25.14 -13.75 -3.53
C GLY A 17 -24.32 -14.47 -4.60
N LEU A 18 -24.96 -15.31 -5.44
CA LEU A 18 -24.31 -15.98 -6.57
C LEU A 18 -23.85 -14.98 -7.64
N ALA A 19 -24.63 -13.94 -7.92
CA ALA A 19 -24.22 -12.89 -8.85
C ALA A 19 -23.00 -12.11 -8.33
N PHE A 20 -22.92 -11.83 -7.03
CA PHE A 20 -21.76 -11.18 -6.40
C PHE A 20 -20.53 -12.10 -6.44
N PHE A 21 -20.71 -13.40 -6.17
CA PHE A 21 -19.65 -14.39 -6.33
C PHE A 21 -19.14 -14.43 -7.77
N ALA A 22 -20.05 -14.49 -8.75
CA ALA A 22 -19.70 -14.47 -10.17
C ALA A 22 -18.94 -13.20 -10.54
N ALA A 23 -19.42 -12.03 -10.11
CA ALA A 23 -18.74 -10.76 -10.33
C ALA A 23 -17.36 -10.71 -9.65
N SER A 24 -17.13 -11.40 -8.53
CA SER A 24 -15.80 -11.41 -7.89
C SER A 24 -14.72 -12.08 -8.77
N LEU A 25 -15.12 -12.94 -9.70
CA LEU A 25 -14.24 -13.67 -10.62
C LEU A 25 -13.74 -12.78 -11.76
N THR A 26 -14.32 -11.59 -11.96
CA THR A 26 -13.80 -10.64 -12.95
C THR A 26 -12.36 -10.22 -12.59
N PRO A 27 -11.57 -9.79 -13.59
CA PRO A 27 -10.22 -9.26 -13.35
C PRO A 27 -10.22 -8.16 -12.29
N SER A 28 -9.10 -8.01 -11.58
CA SER A 28 -8.78 -6.86 -10.73
C SER A 28 -7.39 -6.32 -11.12
N LEU A 29 -6.73 -5.53 -10.28
CA LEU A 29 -5.42 -4.94 -10.61
C LEU A 29 -4.31 -5.99 -10.62
N ILE A 30 -4.37 -6.99 -9.73
CA ILE A 30 -3.35 -8.03 -9.58
C ILE A 30 -3.94 -9.44 -9.69
N PRO A 31 -3.14 -10.45 -10.11
CA PRO A 31 -3.61 -11.82 -10.21
C PRO A 31 -3.84 -12.43 -8.82
N ARG A 32 -4.83 -13.33 -8.72
CA ARG A 32 -5.25 -13.93 -7.45
C ARG A 32 -5.17 -15.46 -7.52
N GLY A 33 -4.58 -16.05 -6.49
CA GLY A 33 -4.65 -17.50 -6.28
C GLY A 33 -6.06 -17.97 -5.91
N TRP A 34 -6.33 -19.26 -6.08
CA TRP A 34 -7.65 -19.86 -5.82
C TRP A 34 -8.15 -19.63 -4.39
N LEU A 35 -7.26 -19.63 -3.39
CA LEU A 35 -7.62 -19.45 -1.99
C LEU A 35 -8.12 -18.04 -1.72
N VAL A 36 -7.36 -17.03 -2.15
CA VAL A 36 -7.71 -15.62 -2.05
C VAL A 36 -9.02 -15.35 -2.79
N GLN A 37 -9.17 -15.89 -4.00
CA GLN A 37 -10.38 -15.77 -4.78
C GLN A 37 -11.59 -16.39 -4.09
N GLY A 38 -11.42 -17.57 -3.49
CA GLY A 38 -12.45 -18.24 -2.71
C GLY A 38 -12.89 -17.42 -1.50
N VAL A 39 -11.93 -16.89 -0.72
CA VAL A 39 -12.21 -16.04 0.44
C VAL A 39 -12.97 -14.78 0.03
N LEU A 40 -12.48 -14.04 -0.97
CA LEU A 40 -13.14 -12.85 -1.51
C LEU A 40 -14.54 -13.19 -2.02
N GLY A 41 -14.67 -14.27 -2.80
CA GLY A 41 -15.92 -14.72 -3.35
C GLY A 41 -16.96 -15.05 -2.26
N GLY A 42 -16.56 -15.78 -1.22
CA GLY A 42 -17.41 -16.09 -0.08
C GLY A 42 -17.87 -14.84 0.69
N LEU A 43 -16.96 -13.87 0.86
CA LEU A 43 -17.25 -12.59 1.52
C LEU A 43 -18.29 -11.79 0.72
N VAL A 44 -18.07 -11.57 -0.58
CA VAL A 44 -19.02 -10.78 -1.39
C VAL A 44 -20.33 -11.53 -1.63
N ALA A 45 -20.31 -12.87 -1.70
CA ALA A 45 -21.53 -13.67 -1.77
C ALA A 45 -22.39 -13.49 -0.52
N ALA A 46 -21.76 -13.48 0.66
CA ALA A 46 -22.44 -13.22 1.94
C ALA A 46 -23.04 -11.81 1.97
N LEU A 47 -22.31 -10.80 1.49
CA LEU A 47 -22.81 -9.43 1.37
C LEU A 47 -23.99 -9.33 0.40
N GLY A 48 -23.88 -9.90 -0.79
CA GLY A 48 -24.97 -9.95 -1.77
C GLY A 48 -26.22 -10.64 -1.21
N TYR A 49 -26.03 -11.74 -0.48
CA TYR A 49 -27.12 -12.42 0.22
C TYR A 49 -27.78 -11.52 1.27
N MET A 50 -27.00 -10.80 2.07
CA MET A 50 -27.52 -9.91 3.11
C MET A 50 -28.25 -8.69 2.53
N ILE A 51 -27.72 -8.09 1.47
CA ILE A 51 -28.39 -7.03 0.70
C ILE A 51 -29.72 -7.55 0.16
N GLY A 52 -29.72 -8.73 -0.44
CA GLY A 52 -30.94 -9.34 -0.96
C GLY A 52 -31.97 -9.59 0.13
N ARG A 53 -31.54 -10.06 1.31
CA ARG A 53 -32.43 -10.23 2.48
C ARG A 53 -32.99 -8.90 2.99
N PHE A 54 -32.17 -7.86 3.02
CA PHE A 54 -32.60 -6.52 3.39
C PHE A 54 -33.68 -6.00 2.43
N LEU A 55 -33.45 -6.11 1.11
CA LEU A 55 -34.42 -5.70 0.08
C LEU A 55 -35.75 -6.47 0.19
N VAL A 56 -35.70 -7.78 0.40
CA VAL A 56 -36.92 -8.59 0.64
C VAL A 56 -37.62 -8.15 1.91
N THR A 57 -36.89 -7.76 2.96
CA THR A 57 -37.48 -7.32 4.22
C THR A 57 -38.13 -5.94 4.06
N LEU A 58 -37.48 -5.01 3.35
CA LEU A 58 -38.01 -3.70 3.00
C LEU A 58 -39.26 -3.81 2.12
N TRP A 59 -39.24 -4.64 1.08
CA TRP A 59 -40.41 -4.92 0.22
C TRP A 59 -41.62 -5.33 1.05
N ARG A 60 -41.40 -6.19 2.05
CA ARG A 60 -42.45 -6.66 2.95
C ARG A 60 -42.91 -5.57 3.92
N ALA A 61 -42.01 -4.72 4.40
CA ALA A 61 -42.32 -3.62 5.29
C ALA A 61 -43.17 -2.54 4.59
N LEU A 62 -42.92 -2.31 3.29
CA LEU A 62 -43.69 -1.39 2.45
C LEU A 62 -45.06 -1.93 2.01
N GLY A 63 -45.43 -3.15 2.44
CA GLY A 63 -46.72 -3.75 2.09
C GLY A 63 -46.88 -4.14 0.62
N LEU A 64 -45.78 -4.20 -0.15
CA LEU A 64 -45.84 -4.47 -1.58
C LEU A 64 -46.36 -5.89 -1.89
N PRO A 65 -47.03 -6.09 -3.04
CA PRO A 65 -47.67 -7.35 -3.37
C PRO A 65 -46.69 -8.53 -3.36
N ARG A 66 -47.17 -9.70 -2.91
CA ARG A 66 -46.42 -10.96 -3.02
C ARG A 66 -47.12 -11.87 -4.00
N VAL A 67 -46.41 -12.22 -5.06
CA VAL A 67 -46.85 -13.29 -5.97
C VAL A 67 -46.81 -14.61 -5.18
N ARG A 68 -47.87 -15.41 -5.25
CA ARG A 68 -48.01 -16.71 -4.57
C ARG A 68 -48.30 -17.83 -5.57
N GLY A 69 -48.05 -19.07 -5.17
CA GLY A 69 -48.34 -20.26 -5.98
C GLY A 69 -47.35 -20.50 -7.13
N ARG A 70 -47.78 -21.24 -8.17
CA ARG A 70 -46.92 -21.63 -9.31
C ARG A 70 -46.29 -20.44 -10.03
N VAL A 71 -47.02 -19.32 -10.14
CA VAL A 71 -46.51 -18.08 -10.75
C VAL A 71 -45.30 -17.54 -9.99
N ALA A 72 -45.31 -17.63 -8.65
CA ALA A 72 -44.15 -17.24 -7.85
C ALA A 72 -42.97 -18.18 -8.14
N THR A 73 -43.17 -19.50 -8.16
CA THR A 73 -42.09 -20.46 -8.45
C THR A 73 -41.48 -20.23 -9.83
N VAL A 74 -42.31 -20.00 -10.86
CA VAL A 74 -41.85 -19.70 -12.21
C VAL A 74 -41.09 -18.38 -12.25
N ALA A 75 -41.60 -17.31 -11.62
CA ALA A 75 -40.92 -16.02 -11.54
C ALA A 75 -39.55 -16.13 -10.82
N HIS A 76 -39.49 -16.94 -9.76
CA HIS A 76 -38.27 -17.24 -9.03
C HIS A 76 -37.25 -18.03 -9.88
N LEU A 77 -37.70 -19.04 -10.62
CA LEU A 77 -36.83 -19.81 -11.54
C LEU A 77 -36.33 -18.95 -12.70
N LEU A 78 -37.19 -18.14 -13.29
CA LEU A 78 -36.82 -17.18 -14.34
C LEU A 78 -35.82 -16.14 -13.82
N ALA A 79 -35.90 -15.74 -12.56
CA ALA A 79 -34.91 -14.85 -11.93
C ALA A 79 -33.59 -15.56 -11.54
N ALA A 80 -33.63 -16.87 -11.30
CA ALA A 80 -32.45 -17.66 -10.94
C ALA A 80 -31.60 -18.03 -12.17
N ALA A 81 -32.23 -18.25 -13.32
CA ALA A 81 -31.53 -18.64 -14.55
C ALA A 81 -30.44 -17.63 -14.97
N PRO A 82 -30.66 -16.30 -14.98
CA PRO A 82 -29.62 -15.32 -15.28
C PRO A 82 -28.44 -15.35 -14.29
N ALA A 83 -28.72 -15.52 -13.00
CA ALA A 83 -27.66 -15.58 -11.98
C ALA A 83 -26.79 -16.83 -12.15
N LEU A 84 -27.40 -17.97 -12.47
CA LEU A 84 -26.67 -19.20 -12.76
C LEU A 84 -25.90 -19.11 -14.09
N ALA A 85 -26.51 -18.56 -15.13
CA ALA A 85 -25.85 -18.35 -16.42
C ALA A 85 -24.63 -17.40 -16.28
N LEU A 86 -24.77 -16.32 -15.51
CA LEU A 86 -23.67 -15.41 -15.19
C LEU A 86 -22.55 -16.14 -14.45
N LEU A 87 -22.88 -16.96 -13.45
CA LEU A 87 -21.89 -17.74 -12.71
C LEU A 87 -21.12 -18.70 -13.63
N VAL A 88 -21.83 -19.47 -14.46
CA VAL A 88 -21.21 -20.41 -15.41
C VAL A 88 -20.32 -19.66 -16.40
N PHE A 89 -20.77 -18.52 -16.92
CA PHE A 89 -19.98 -17.66 -17.80
C PHE A 89 -18.70 -17.15 -17.12
N CYS A 90 -18.81 -16.61 -15.91
CA CYS A 90 -17.67 -16.10 -15.16
C CYS A 90 -16.67 -17.22 -14.81
N LEU A 91 -17.15 -18.42 -14.45
CA LEU A 91 -16.28 -19.58 -14.20
C LEU A 91 -15.56 -20.03 -15.46
N ALA A 92 -16.24 -20.05 -16.62
CA ALA A 92 -15.63 -20.39 -17.90
C ALA A 92 -14.55 -19.37 -18.32
N ARG A 93 -14.74 -18.09 -18.00
CA ARG A 93 -13.81 -17.00 -18.31
C ARG A 93 -12.72 -16.77 -17.27
N ALA A 94 -12.86 -17.32 -16.07
CA ALA A 94 -11.97 -17.03 -14.94
C ALA A 94 -10.48 -17.28 -15.27
N ARG A 95 -10.17 -18.38 -15.97
CA ARG A 95 -8.80 -18.68 -16.43
C ARG A 95 -8.28 -17.60 -17.36
N ASP A 96 -9.03 -17.28 -18.41
CA ASP A 96 -8.60 -16.32 -19.43
C ASP A 96 -8.44 -14.92 -18.85
N TRP A 97 -9.32 -14.53 -17.93
CA TRP A 97 -9.23 -13.28 -17.19
C TRP A 97 -7.99 -13.21 -16.29
N GLN A 98 -7.66 -14.28 -15.57
CA GLN A 98 -6.42 -14.35 -14.80
C GLN A 98 -5.19 -14.30 -15.72
N ASN A 99 -5.20 -15.05 -16.83
CA ASN A 99 -4.12 -15.04 -17.81
C ASN A 99 -3.96 -13.69 -18.52
N GLY A 100 -5.04 -12.93 -18.68
CA GLY A 100 -5.01 -11.56 -19.21
C GLY A 100 -4.20 -10.60 -18.32
N ILE A 101 -4.27 -10.77 -17.00
CA ILE A 101 -3.44 -10.04 -16.03
C ILE A 101 -2.00 -10.61 -16.04
N ARG A 102 -1.85 -11.93 -15.90
CA ARG A 102 -0.55 -12.60 -15.80
C ARG A 102 0.36 -12.32 -17.00
N SER A 103 -0.19 -12.34 -18.21
CA SER A 103 0.56 -12.02 -19.44
C SER A 103 1.08 -10.58 -19.48
N ARG A 104 0.35 -9.61 -18.90
CA ARG A 104 0.79 -8.20 -18.82
C ARG A 104 1.89 -7.99 -17.80
N MET A 105 1.92 -8.86 -16.79
CA MET A 105 2.90 -8.84 -15.72
C MET A 105 4.07 -9.81 -15.98
N GLY A 106 4.19 -10.36 -17.20
CA GLY A 106 5.27 -11.29 -17.54
C GLY A 106 5.24 -12.63 -16.78
N MET A 107 4.12 -12.98 -16.15
CA MET A 107 3.99 -14.21 -15.36
C MET A 107 3.63 -15.42 -16.21
N GLU A 108 4.06 -16.60 -15.76
CA GLU A 108 3.66 -17.89 -16.37
C GLU A 108 2.14 -18.04 -16.43
N LEU A 109 1.58 -18.52 -17.55
CA LEU A 109 0.13 -18.64 -17.70
C LEU A 109 -0.41 -19.87 -16.95
N LEU A 110 -1.64 -19.74 -16.44
CA LEU A 110 -2.34 -20.87 -15.82
C LEU A 110 -2.94 -21.78 -16.88
N ASP A 111 -2.74 -23.09 -16.72
CA ASP A 111 -3.44 -24.12 -17.48
C ASP A 111 -4.90 -24.26 -17.04
N SER A 112 -5.15 -24.15 -15.72
CA SER A 112 -6.48 -24.21 -15.14
C SER A 112 -6.56 -23.42 -13.83
N VAL A 113 -7.78 -23.06 -13.45
CA VAL A 113 -8.08 -22.52 -12.12
C VAL A 113 -8.62 -23.66 -11.27
N ASP A 114 -8.15 -23.78 -10.03
CA ASP A 114 -8.63 -24.78 -9.07
C ASP A 114 -10.03 -24.41 -8.53
N VAL A 115 -11.03 -24.57 -9.39
CA VAL A 115 -12.43 -24.24 -9.12
C VAL A 115 -12.99 -25.02 -7.91
N PRO A 116 -12.71 -26.33 -7.74
CA PRO A 116 -13.20 -27.08 -6.58
C PRO A 116 -12.74 -26.47 -5.25
N ASN A 117 -11.44 -26.23 -5.09
CA ASN A 117 -10.90 -25.70 -3.82
C ASN A 117 -11.33 -24.25 -3.60
N MET A 118 -11.40 -23.44 -4.67
CA MET A 118 -11.96 -22.08 -4.62
C MET A 118 -13.41 -22.08 -4.13
N ALA A 119 -14.25 -22.96 -4.66
CA ALA A 119 -15.67 -23.06 -4.28
C ALA A 119 -15.84 -23.54 -2.83
N VAL A 120 -15.02 -24.48 -2.37
CA VAL A 120 -14.99 -24.93 -0.97
C VAL A 120 -14.61 -23.77 -0.05
N ALA A 121 -13.52 -23.06 -0.34
CA ALA A 121 -13.11 -21.90 0.44
C ALA A 121 -14.21 -20.82 0.51
N ALA A 122 -14.84 -20.52 -0.63
CA ALA A 122 -15.95 -19.57 -0.70
C ALA A 122 -17.15 -20.02 0.14
N LEU A 123 -17.51 -21.30 0.09
CA LEU A 123 -18.61 -21.86 0.88
C LEU A 123 -18.31 -21.82 2.38
N LEU A 124 -17.07 -22.11 2.79
CA LEU A 124 -16.64 -22.04 4.18
C LEU A 124 -16.75 -20.61 4.72
N VAL A 125 -16.21 -19.64 3.99
CA VAL A 125 -16.28 -18.21 4.37
C VAL A 125 -17.72 -17.72 4.40
N PHE A 126 -18.52 -18.02 3.37
CA PHE A 126 -19.94 -17.68 3.32
C PHE A 126 -20.68 -18.26 4.54
N THR A 127 -20.47 -19.54 4.83
CA THR A 127 -21.14 -20.23 5.95
C THR A 127 -20.72 -19.65 7.29
N ALA A 128 -19.43 -19.39 7.49
CA ALA A 128 -18.92 -18.77 8.71
C ALA A 128 -19.57 -17.39 8.95
N LEU A 129 -19.65 -16.54 7.92
CA LEU A 129 -20.29 -15.23 8.01
C LEU A 129 -21.80 -15.33 8.28
N MET A 130 -22.50 -16.29 7.67
CA MET A 130 -23.92 -16.53 7.94
C MET A 130 -24.16 -17.03 9.37
N LEU A 131 -23.29 -17.91 9.89
CA LEU A 131 -23.35 -18.39 11.27
C LEU A 131 -23.08 -17.24 12.26
N ALA A 132 -22.09 -16.39 11.98
CA ALA A 132 -21.82 -15.20 12.78
C ALA A 132 -23.04 -14.25 12.80
N GLY A 133 -23.64 -13.97 11.64
CA GLY A 133 -24.87 -13.17 11.56
C GLY A 133 -26.07 -13.81 12.30
N ALA A 134 -26.19 -15.14 12.23
CA ALA A 134 -27.22 -15.88 12.96
C ALA A 134 -27.01 -15.80 14.49
N LEU A 135 -25.76 -15.86 14.95
CA LEU A 135 -25.39 -15.70 16.36
C LEU A 135 -25.72 -14.28 16.87
N VAL A 136 -25.39 -13.24 16.10
CA VAL A 136 -25.76 -11.85 16.42
C VAL A 136 -27.29 -11.72 16.54
N ARG A 137 -28.03 -12.25 15.56
CA ARG A 137 -29.50 -12.22 15.59
C ARG A 137 -30.07 -12.96 16.79
N TRP A 138 -29.52 -14.13 17.12
CA TRP A 138 -29.94 -14.92 18.27
C TRP A 138 -29.71 -14.14 19.58
N THR A 139 -28.56 -13.48 19.71
CA THR A 139 -28.21 -12.65 20.86
C THR A 139 -29.18 -11.47 21.01
N PHE A 140 -29.46 -10.78 19.90
CA PHE A 140 -30.45 -9.71 19.86
C PHE A 140 -31.85 -10.18 20.26
N ASP A 141 -32.33 -11.30 19.70
CA ASP A 141 -33.66 -11.84 20.03
C ASP A 141 -33.76 -12.25 21.51
N ARG A 142 -32.68 -12.79 22.10
CA ARG A 142 -32.62 -13.14 23.54
C ARG A 142 -32.63 -11.91 24.43
N LEU A 143 -31.82 -10.90 24.10
CA LEU A 143 -31.77 -9.64 24.84
C LEU A 143 -33.13 -8.94 24.78
N ARG A 144 -33.74 -8.86 23.60
CA ARG A 144 -35.06 -8.29 23.39
C ARG A 144 -36.14 -9.01 24.21
N ALA A 145 -36.12 -10.34 24.22
CA ALA A 145 -37.07 -11.13 25.02
C ALA A 145 -36.91 -10.88 26.53
N TRP A 146 -35.69 -10.63 27.00
CA TRP A 146 -35.43 -10.24 28.37
C TRP A 146 -35.89 -8.80 28.67
N LEU A 147 -35.61 -7.85 27.78
CA LEU A 147 -36.04 -6.45 27.91
C LEU A 147 -37.56 -6.29 27.90
N TYR A 148 -38.29 -7.13 27.15
CA TYR A 148 -39.75 -7.15 27.15
C TYR A 148 -40.39 -7.41 28.52
N ARG A 149 -39.64 -7.94 29.49
CA ARG A 149 -40.12 -8.11 30.86
C ARG A 149 -40.10 -6.80 31.65
N HIS A 150 -39.30 -5.83 31.24
CA HIS A 150 -39.03 -4.61 32.00
C HIS A 150 -39.50 -3.33 31.30
N MET A 151 -39.72 -3.36 29.98
CA MET A 151 -40.09 -2.17 29.22
C MET A 151 -41.01 -2.49 28.02
N PRO A 152 -41.77 -1.48 27.52
CA PRO A 152 -42.66 -1.64 26.37
C PRO A 152 -41.92 -2.11 25.10
N ARG A 153 -42.64 -2.81 24.22
CA ARG A 153 -42.07 -3.45 23.02
C ARG A 153 -41.20 -2.54 22.16
N ARG A 154 -41.66 -1.32 21.87
CA ARG A 154 -40.92 -0.38 21.01
C ARG A 154 -39.61 0.07 21.68
N THR A 155 -39.65 0.36 22.97
CA THR A 155 -38.48 0.75 23.76
C THR A 155 -37.48 -0.40 23.85
N ALA A 156 -37.94 -1.62 24.14
CA ALA A 156 -37.08 -2.82 24.17
C ALA A 156 -36.44 -3.16 22.82
N ASP A 157 -37.13 -2.94 21.70
CA ASP A 157 -36.56 -3.15 20.37
C ASP A 157 -35.44 -2.15 20.07
N VAL A 158 -35.64 -0.86 20.40
CA VAL A 158 -34.63 0.20 20.23
C VAL A 158 -33.45 -0.02 21.19
N SER A 159 -33.71 -0.24 22.48
CA SER A 159 -32.67 -0.49 23.49
C SER A 159 -31.89 -1.76 23.19
N GLY A 160 -32.56 -2.85 22.77
CA GLY A 160 -31.90 -4.07 22.36
C GLY A 160 -30.99 -3.87 21.15
N LEU A 161 -31.40 -3.03 20.19
CA LEU A 161 -30.59 -2.71 19.02
C LEU A 161 -29.36 -1.90 19.44
N LEU A 162 -29.59 -0.86 20.24
CA LEU A 162 -28.54 0.03 20.71
C LEU A 162 -27.50 -0.72 21.57
N LEU A 163 -27.95 -1.61 22.45
CA LEU A 163 -27.07 -2.46 23.27
C LEU A 163 -26.29 -3.47 22.43
N VAL A 164 -26.92 -4.15 21.46
CA VAL A 164 -26.20 -5.10 20.59
C VAL A 164 -25.23 -4.37 19.68
N THR A 165 -25.60 -3.21 19.13
CA THR A 165 -24.71 -2.39 18.32
C THR A 165 -23.55 -1.85 19.14
N LEU A 166 -23.78 -1.40 20.38
CA LEU A 166 -22.72 -0.96 21.29
C LEU A 166 -21.82 -2.12 21.68
N ALA A 167 -22.38 -3.27 22.05
CA ALA A 167 -21.61 -4.47 22.36
C ALA A 167 -20.80 -4.93 21.15
N LEU A 168 -21.38 -4.92 19.95
CA LEU A 168 -20.66 -5.21 18.72
C LEU A 168 -19.53 -4.20 18.51
N ALA A 169 -19.80 -2.89 18.65
CA ALA A 169 -18.78 -1.84 18.47
C ALA A 169 -17.63 -1.99 19.48
N VAL A 170 -17.91 -2.29 20.74
CA VAL A 170 -16.89 -2.53 21.78
C VAL A 170 -16.15 -3.84 21.52
N ILE A 171 -16.88 -4.93 21.20
CA ILE A 171 -16.27 -6.21 20.87
C ILE A 171 -15.42 -6.09 19.60
N THR A 172 -15.86 -5.39 18.56
CA THR A 172 -15.07 -5.21 17.35
C THR A 172 -13.91 -4.27 17.56
N ARG A 173 -14.08 -3.16 18.28
CA ARG A 173 -13.02 -2.17 18.52
C ARG A 173 -11.94 -2.68 19.48
N ASP A 174 -12.35 -3.17 20.66
CA ASP A 174 -11.42 -3.47 21.77
C ASP A 174 -11.13 -4.98 21.92
N GLY A 175 -11.86 -5.85 21.19
CA GLY A 175 -11.81 -7.30 21.37
C GLY A 175 -11.38 -8.10 20.12
N VAL A 176 -12.00 -7.83 18.98
CA VAL A 176 -11.82 -8.58 17.72
C VAL A 176 -10.83 -7.89 16.83
N LEU A 177 -10.86 -6.57 16.65
CA LEU A 177 -9.82 -5.86 15.91
C LEU A 177 -8.47 -6.08 16.59
N ASP A 178 -8.38 -5.86 17.90
CA ASP A 178 -7.14 -6.12 18.64
C ASP A 178 -6.73 -7.61 18.64
N ARG A 179 -7.66 -8.58 18.60
CA ARG A 179 -7.30 -10.02 18.49
C ARG A 179 -7.00 -10.46 17.07
N VAL A 180 -7.57 -9.83 16.06
CA VAL A 180 -7.24 -10.07 14.65
C VAL A 180 -5.88 -9.45 14.38
N ILE A 181 -5.62 -8.23 14.86
CA ILE A 181 -4.30 -7.61 14.85
C ILE A 181 -3.29 -8.49 15.62
N ARG A 182 -3.62 -8.93 16.84
CA ARG A 182 -2.80 -9.89 17.62
C ARG A 182 -2.77 -11.33 17.06
N GLY A 183 -3.65 -11.67 16.12
CA GLY A 183 -3.67 -12.97 15.44
C GLY A 183 -2.88 -12.95 14.14
N LEU A 184 -2.76 -11.76 13.55
CA LEU A 184 -1.85 -11.39 12.46
C LEU A 184 -0.47 -10.97 13.00
N ASP A 185 -0.19 -11.27 14.27
CA ASP A 185 0.93 -10.76 15.08
C ASP A 185 2.28 -11.40 14.76
N GLN A 186 2.60 -11.42 13.48
CA GLN A 186 3.99 -11.43 13.07
C GLN A 186 4.66 -10.14 13.51
N SER A 187 3.98 -8.98 13.59
CA SER A 187 4.62 -7.71 13.92
C SER A 187 5.33 -7.66 15.28
N TYR A 188 4.74 -8.14 16.39
CA TYR A 188 5.45 -8.14 17.68
C TYR A 188 6.52 -9.24 17.76
N THR A 189 6.27 -10.43 17.18
CA THR A 189 7.26 -11.52 17.14
C THR A 189 8.46 -11.14 16.26
N THR A 190 8.20 -10.57 15.09
CA THR A 190 9.20 -9.97 14.21
C THR A 190 9.89 -8.78 14.89
N ALA A 191 9.18 -7.92 15.63
CA ALA A 191 9.80 -6.85 16.41
C ALA A 191 10.79 -7.36 17.46
N GLN A 192 10.56 -8.54 18.04
CA GLN A 192 11.51 -9.18 18.95
C GLN A 192 12.68 -9.85 18.19
N GLU A 193 12.39 -10.59 17.11
CA GLU A 193 13.40 -11.21 16.23
C GLU A 193 14.35 -10.16 15.61
N LEU A 194 13.84 -8.96 15.35
CA LEU A 194 14.58 -7.78 14.89
C LEU A 194 15.75 -7.41 15.81
N PHE A 195 15.77 -7.85 17.06
CA PHE A 195 16.82 -7.53 18.04
C PHE A 195 17.57 -8.76 18.54
N ASP A 196 16.88 -9.88 18.76
CA ASP A 196 17.44 -11.09 19.37
C ASP A 196 18.55 -11.76 18.54
N THR A 197 18.63 -11.45 17.25
CA THR A 197 19.60 -12.02 16.30
C THR A 197 20.65 -11.02 15.82
N ALA A 198 20.80 -9.88 16.51
CA ALA A 198 21.74 -8.86 16.12
C ALA A 198 23.19 -9.41 16.09
N PRO A 199 23.90 -9.30 14.95
CA PRO A 199 25.31 -9.65 14.89
C PRO A 199 26.14 -8.67 15.76
N PRO A 200 27.43 -8.95 16.02
CA PRO A 200 28.30 -8.00 16.71
C PRO A 200 28.31 -6.62 16.02
N PRO A 201 28.48 -5.52 16.77
CA PRO A 201 28.65 -4.19 16.19
C PRO A 201 29.81 -4.13 15.19
N PRO A 202 29.73 -3.29 14.15
CA PRO A 202 30.79 -3.13 13.17
C PRO A 202 32.05 -2.49 13.80
N ASP A 203 33.23 -2.99 13.41
CA ASP A 203 34.52 -2.44 13.85
C ASP A 203 34.87 -1.11 13.15
N ASP A 204 34.36 -0.91 11.93
CA ASP A 204 34.59 0.33 11.18
C ASP A 204 33.83 1.50 11.82
N ALA A 205 34.59 2.47 12.33
CA ALA A 205 34.07 3.69 12.93
C ALA A 205 33.17 4.52 12.00
N ARG A 206 33.23 4.31 10.68
CA ARG A 206 32.36 5.00 9.71
C ARG A 206 30.94 4.44 9.66
N VAL A 207 30.72 3.22 10.16
CA VAL A 207 29.41 2.57 10.12
C VAL A 207 28.62 2.96 11.38
N PRO A 208 27.39 3.49 11.26
CA PRO A 208 26.53 3.72 12.42
C PRO A 208 26.29 2.44 13.22
N GLY A 209 26.26 2.57 14.54
CA GLY A 209 26.27 1.43 15.46
C GLY A 209 27.66 0.91 15.84
N SER A 210 28.75 1.38 15.22
CA SER A 210 30.10 1.10 15.70
C SER A 210 30.36 1.74 17.08
N ALA A 211 31.45 1.37 17.74
CA ALA A 211 31.83 1.93 19.04
C ALA A 211 32.02 3.47 19.04
N ALA A 212 32.22 4.08 17.87
CA ALA A 212 32.34 5.54 17.71
C ALA A 212 30.99 6.22 17.44
N SER A 213 29.93 5.46 17.17
CA SER A 213 28.60 5.97 16.80
C SER A 213 27.81 6.44 18.01
N VAL A 214 26.93 7.43 17.81
CA VAL A 214 25.93 7.81 18.81
C VAL A 214 24.67 6.95 18.74
N ILE A 215 24.56 6.10 17.73
CA ILE A 215 23.42 5.20 17.49
C ILE A 215 23.76 3.84 18.10
N ASP A 216 22.83 3.26 18.84
CA ASP A 216 22.99 1.96 19.47
C ASP A 216 22.69 0.83 18.47
N TRP A 217 23.72 0.04 18.14
CA TRP A 217 23.59 -1.11 17.25
C TRP A 217 22.50 -2.11 17.69
N GLY A 218 22.35 -2.29 19.00
CA GLY A 218 21.34 -3.16 19.60
C GLY A 218 19.93 -2.62 19.41
N ALA A 219 19.74 -1.29 19.37
CA ALA A 219 18.44 -0.64 19.25
C ALA A 219 18.03 -0.30 17.79
N MET A 220 18.96 -0.43 16.83
CA MET A 220 18.74 -0.09 15.42
C MET A 220 17.69 -0.97 14.70
N GLY A 221 17.62 -2.26 15.04
CA GLY A 221 16.77 -3.26 14.39
C GLY A 221 17.32 -3.74 13.03
N GLN A 222 16.89 -4.93 12.58
CA GLN A 222 17.44 -5.57 11.37
C GLN A 222 17.37 -4.72 10.09
N PRO A 223 16.25 -4.05 9.72
CA PRO A 223 16.19 -3.24 8.51
C PRO A 223 17.19 -2.08 8.53
N GLY A 224 17.39 -1.47 9.70
CA GLY A 224 18.37 -0.41 9.86
C GLY A 224 19.79 -0.92 9.72
N ARG A 225 20.11 -2.06 10.35
CA ARG A 225 21.42 -2.71 10.23
C ARG A 225 21.73 -3.08 8.79
N ASN A 226 20.81 -3.77 8.12
CA ASN A 226 20.92 -4.08 6.69
C ASN A 226 21.19 -2.81 5.88
N PHE A 227 20.42 -1.74 6.11
CA PHE A 227 20.61 -0.50 5.38
C PHE A 227 22.01 0.11 5.56
N VAL A 228 22.58 0.11 6.77
CA VAL A 228 23.90 0.73 7.03
C VAL A 228 25.09 -0.17 6.69
N THR A 229 24.89 -1.49 6.56
CA THR A 229 25.97 -2.44 6.23
C THR A 229 25.94 -2.95 4.79
N GLU A 230 24.78 -2.91 4.14
CA GLU A 230 24.62 -3.31 2.73
C GLU A 230 24.74 -2.08 1.81
N GLY A 231 24.80 -2.33 0.50
CA GLY A 231 24.96 -1.31 -0.54
C GLY A 231 26.38 -1.25 -1.12
N PRO A 232 26.59 -0.42 -2.15
CA PRO A 232 27.88 -0.30 -2.83
C PRO A 232 28.90 0.48 -1.98
N ASP A 233 30.10 -0.10 -1.84
CA ASP A 233 31.27 0.59 -1.29
C ASP A 233 32.00 1.42 -2.36
N ALA A 234 33.00 2.22 -1.96
CA ALA A 234 33.80 3.00 -2.91
C ALA A 234 34.45 2.14 -4.01
N ARG A 235 34.81 0.89 -3.71
CA ARG A 235 35.46 -0.02 -4.65
C ARG A 235 34.49 -0.47 -5.73
N ALA A 236 33.28 -0.87 -5.36
CA ALA A 236 32.21 -1.28 -6.28
C ALA A 236 31.81 -0.12 -7.19
N ILE A 237 31.64 1.09 -6.61
CA ILE A 237 31.30 2.29 -7.39
C ILE A 237 32.44 2.66 -8.34
N ALA A 238 33.69 2.62 -7.88
CA ALA A 238 34.84 2.92 -8.73
C ALA A 238 35.00 1.90 -9.87
N ALA A 239 34.74 0.62 -9.62
CA ALA A 239 34.75 -0.42 -10.64
C ALA A 239 33.67 -0.19 -11.71
N PHE A 240 32.48 0.26 -11.31
CA PHE A 240 31.40 0.58 -12.25
C PHE A 240 31.66 1.89 -13.03
N ARG A 241 32.15 2.94 -12.36
CA ARG A 241 32.35 4.28 -12.95
C ARG A 241 33.65 4.42 -13.73
N GLY A 242 34.67 3.62 -13.41
CA GLY A 242 36.01 3.78 -13.97
C GLY A 242 36.76 5.00 -13.42
N SER A 243 36.33 5.55 -12.29
CA SER A 243 36.91 6.72 -11.63
C SER A 243 36.97 6.51 -10.11
N PRO A 244 37.90 7.16 -9.38
CA PRO A 244 37.91 7.09 -7.91
C PRO A 244 36.56 7.52 -7.33
N ALA A 245 36.03 6.75 -6.40
CA ALA A 245 34.75 6.99 -5.73
C ALA A 245 34.95 7.14 -4.22
N LEU A 246 33.93 7.66 -3.54
CA LEU A 246 33.87 7.75 -2.08
C LEU A 246 32.94 6.66 -1.53
N ASP A 247 33.10 6.28 -0.27
CA ASP A 247 32.08 5.45 0.37
C ASP A 247 30.84 6.30 0.66
N PRO A 248 29.65 5.86 0.22
CA PRO A 248 28.39 6.47 0.62
C PRO A 248 28.24 6.51 2.14
N ILE A 249 27.53 7.51 2.65
CA ILE A 249 27.17 7.58 4.07
C ILE A 249 25.71 7.16 4.22
N ARG A 250 25.44 6.11 4.99
CA ARG A 250 24.08 5.68 5.33
C ARG A 250 23.89 5.77 6.83
N VAL A 251 22.93 6.58 7.28
CA VAL A 251 22.56 6.76 8.70
C VAL A 251 21.14 6.26 8.92
N TYR A 252 20.96 5.41 9.93
CA TYR A 252 19.65 4.89 10.30
C TYR A 252 19.45 4.94 11.81
N VAL A 253 18.38 5.58 12.26
CA VAL A 253 17.97 5.61 13.67
C VAL A 253 16.78 4.68 13.87
N GLY A 254 16.98 3.60 14.64
CA GLY A 254 15.93 2.65 14.99
C GLY A 254 14.85 3.26 15.88
N LEU A 255 13.67 2.64 15.90
CA LEU A 255 12.55 3.15 16.71
C LEU A 255 12.87 3.08 18.22
N ALA A 256 13.62 2.07 18.65
CA ALA A 256 13.99 1.84 20.04
C ALA A 256 15.11 2.77 20.57
N GLU A 257 15.69 3.61 19.71
CA GLU A 257 16.79 4.54 20.07
C GLU A 257 16.38 5.62 21.08
N ALA A 258 15.12 6.05 21.01
CA ALA A 258 14.53 7.02 21.92
C ALA A 258 13.01 6.96 21.82
N ASP A 259 12.30 7.43 22.85
CA ASP A 259 10.84 7.43 22.86
C ASP A 259 10.27 8.51 21.93
N SER A 260 10.89 9.69 21.88
CA SER A 260 10.39 10.82 21.12
C SER A 260 10.95 10.90 19.69
N ALA A 261 10.10 11.34 18.76
CA ALA A 261 10.49 11.60 17.38
C ALA A 261 11.61 12.64 17.25
N GLN A 262 11.62 13.64 18.14
CA GLN A 262 12.62 14.71 18.15
C GLN A 262 13.98 14.20 18.61
N GLU A 263 14.06 13.39 19.68
CA GLU A 263 15.34 12.81 20.12
C GLU A 263 15.93 11.88 19.06
N ARG A 264 15.11 11.07 18.37
CA ARG A 264 15.57 10.26 17.23
C ARG A 264 16.12 11.15 16.10
N ALA A 265 15.48 12.27 15.81
CA ALA A 265 15.97 13.23 14.82
C ALA A 265 17.27 13.92 15.25
N ASP A 266 17.44 14.22 16.53
CA ASP A 266 18.65 14.84 17.09
C ASP A 266 19.83 13.85 17.06
N ARG A 267 19.60 12.56 17.36
CA ARG A 267 20.58 11.48 17.18
C ARG A 267 20.99 11.33 15.71
N ALA A 268 20.02 11.35 14.80
CA ALA A 268 20.29 11.30 13.36
C ALA A 268 21.19 12.47 12.92
N LEU A 269 20.90 13.69 13.39
CA LEU A 269 21.73 14.86 13.08
C LEU A 269 23.15 14.74 13.67
N ALA A 270 23.27 14.30 14.93
CA ALA A 270 24.56 14.11 15.58
C ALA A 270 25.44 13.10 14.80
N GLU A 271 24.85 12.00 14.34
CA GLU A 271 25.57 11.00 13.56
C GLU A 271 25.97 11.53 12.17
N LEU A 272 25.11 12.30 11.51
CA LEU A 272 25.45 12.97 10.25
C LEU A 272 26.62 13.93 10.39
N LEU A 273 26.67 14.69 11.49
CA LEU A 273 27.78 15.60 11.78
C LEU A 273 29.09 14.82 12.01
N ARG A 274 29.02 13.72 12.76
CA ARG A 274 30.17 12.85 13.03
C ARG A 274 30.77 12.27 11.74
N LEU A 275 29.92 11.90 10.79
CA LEU A 275 30.32 11.28 9.52
C LEU A 275 30.67 12.29 8.42
N GLY A 276 30.55 13.60 8.69
CA GLY A 276 30.81 14.64 7.67
C GLY A 276 29.80 14.62 6.53
N ALA A 277 28.55 14.20 6.79
CA ALA A 277 27.53 14.03 5.76
C ALA A 277 27.18 15.33 5.02
N PHE A 278 27.35 16.48 5.68
CA PHE A 278 27.12 17.80 5.08
C PHE A 278 28.28 18.28 4.19
N GLU A 279 29.36 17.50 4.05
CA GLU A 279 30.44 17.76 3.10
C GLU A 279 30.19 17.08 1.75
N ARG A 280 29.18 16.21 1.66
CA ARG A 280 28.83 15.51 0.43
C ARG A 280 28.14 16.43 -0.58
N LYS A 281 28.13 16.05 -1.85
CA LYS A 281 27.37 16.78 -2.90
C LYS A 281 25.85 16.60 -2.74
N VAL A 282 25.41 15.44 -2.25
CA VAL A 282 24.00 15.06 -2.14
C VAL A 282 23.67 14.60 -0.72
N LEU A 283 22.55 15.07 -0.17
CA LEU A 283 21.99 14.60 1.09
C LEU A 283 20.52 14.20 0.89
N ILE A 284 20.18 12.95 1.17
CA ILE A 284 18.81 12.43 1.10
C ILE A 284 18.27 12.20 2.50
N VAL A 285 17.14 12.83 2.82
CA VAL A 285 16.34 12.49 4.01
C VAL A 285 15.26 11.52 3.59
N ALA A 286 15.38 10.27 4.03
CA ALA A 286 14.46 9.19 3.69
C ALA A 286 13.54 8.86 4.85
N MET A 287 12.27 8.63 4.56
CA MET A 287 11.34 8.01 5.50
C MET A 287 11.14 6.54 5.13
N PRO A 288 11.40 5.60 6.05
CA PRO A 288 11.21 4.18 5.78
C PRO A 288 9.72 3.80 5.66
N THR A 289 9.46 2.59 5.19
CA THR A 289 8.12 1.99 5.29
C THR A 289 7.76 1.68 6.75
N GLY A 290 6.52 1.25 7.02
CA GLY A 290 6.05 0.98 8.38
C GLY A 290 6.86 -0.08 9.13
N THR A 291 7.56 -0.98 8.44
CA THR A 291 8.44 -1.99 9.05
C THR A 291 9.83 -1.46 9.39
N GLY A 292 10.14 -0.21 9.01
CA GLY A 292 11.48 0.35 9.02
C GLY A 292 12.28 0.06 7.75
N TRP A 293 11.75 -0.70 6.79
CA TRP A 293 12.47 -1.07 5.57
C TRP A 293 12.62 0.09 4.59
N LEU A 294 13.79 0.14 3.96
CA LEU A 294 14.22 1.06 2.92
C LEU A 294 14.59 0.22 1.69
N ASP A 295 14.13 0.61 0.51
CA ASP A 295 14.32 -0.17 -0.70
C ASP A 295 15.74 -0.02 -1.27
N PRO A 296 16.60 -1.06 -1.23
CA PRO A 296 17.95 -0.99 -1.75
C PRO A 296 17.99 -0.61 -3.23
N GLY A 297 16.98 -1.02 -4.01
CA GLY A 297 16.89 -0.69 -5.43
C GLY A 297 16.79 0.82 -5.71
N SER A 298 16.31 1.61 -4.75
CA SER A 298 16.30 3.07 -4.85
C SER A 298 17.62 3.71 -4.43
N PHE A 299 18.29 3.18 -3.41
CA PHE A 299 19.48 3.81 -2.82
C PHE A 299 20.78 3.43 -3.54
N ASP A 300 20.96 2.16 -3.88
CA ASP A 300 22.18 1.69 -4.56
C ASP A 300 22.35 2.43 -5.89
N VAL A 301 21.27 2.56 -6.68
CA VAL A 301 21.32 3.21 -7.99
C VAL A 301 21.76 4.68 -7.91
N VAL A 302 21.26 5.43 -6.92
CA VAL A 302 21.62 6.85 -6.78
C VAL A 302 23.03 7.03 -6.21
N GLU A 303 23.53 6.07 -5.45
CA GLU A 303 24.92 6.05 -4.98
C GLU A 303 25.92 5.83 -6.12
N TYR A 304 25.62 4.90 -7.04
CA TYR A 304 26.38 4.74 -8.29
C TYR A 304 26.34 6.01 -9.15
N MET A 305 25.19 6.68 -9.24
CA MET A 305 25.02 7.90 -10.05
C MET A 305 25.88 9.07 -9.57
N HIS A 306 26.03 9.22 -8.25
CA HIS A 306 26.79 10.33 -7.64
C HIS A 306 28.20 9.92 -7.21
N ASN A 307 28.72 8.80 -7.73
CA ASN A 307 30.10 8.34 -7.47
C ASN A 307 30.41 8.20 -5.96
N GLY A 308 29.39 7.81 -5.18
CA GLY A 308 29.44 7.69 -3.72
C GLY A 308 29.58 9.01 -2.95
N ASP A 309 29.50 10.16 -3.62
CA ASP A 309 29.49 11.49 -3.01
C ASP A 309 28.09 11.88 -2.52
N ILE A 310 27.57 11.06 -1.61
CA ILE A 310 26.20 11.13 -1.13
C ILE A 310 26.10 10.66 0.32
N ALA A 311 25.16 11.27 1.04
CA ALA A 311 24.74 10.82 2.35
C ALA A 311 23.22 10.62 2.38
N THR A 312 22.77 9.57 3.05
CA THR A 312 21.35 9.27 3.27
C THR A 312 21.10 9.08 4.76
N VAL A 313 19.99 9.62 5.24
CA VAL A 313 19.56 9.51 6.64
C VAL A 313 18.10 9.07 6.73
N ALA A 314 17.82 8.13 7.62
CA ALA A 314 16.48 7.67 7.92
C ALA A 314 16.24 7.51 9.42
N ALA A 315 14.98 7.62 9.83
CA ALA A 315 14.54 7.31 11.18
C ALA A 315 13.24 6.53 11.15
N GLN A 316 13.20 5.43 11.89
CA GLN A 316 12.04 4.55 12.00
C GLN A 316 10.94 5.15 12.88
N TYR A 317 9.68 4.80 12.60
CA TYR A 317 8.50 5.26 13.35
C TYR A 317 7.51 4.16 13.72
N SER A 318 7.63 2.95 13.16
CA SER A 318 6.73 1.81 13.42
C SER A 318 7.45 0.47 13.17
N TYR A 319 6.82 -0.62 13.62
CA TYR A 319 7.15 -2.01 13.28
C TYR A 319 6.05 -2.69 12.44
N LEU A 320 4.98 -1.97 12.08
CA LEU A 320 3.80 -2.54 11.42
C LEU A 320 3.99 -2.67 9.90
N GLN A 321 3.45 -3.74 9.33
CA GLN A 321 3.38 -3.92 7.88
C GLN A 321 2.56 -2.79 7.21
N SER A 322 2.93 -2.41 5.98
CA SER A 322 2.49 -1.17 5.35
C SER A 322 0.97 -0.96 5.21
N PRO A 323 0.13 -1.96 4.86
CA PRO A 323 -1.33 -1.76 4.83
C PRO A 323 -1.93 -1.55 6.23
N MET A 324 -1.33 -2.14 7.26
CA MET A 324 -1.80 -2.03 8.65
C MET A 324 -1.40 -0.68 9.25
N ALA A 325 -0.15 -0.25 9.05
CA ALA A 325 0.32 1.06 9.48
C ALA A 325 -0.48 2.21 8.84
N LEU A 326 -0.90 2.07 7.57
CA LEU A 326 -1.77 3.04 6.89
C LEU A 326 -3.12 3.23 7.59
N LEU A 327 -3.65 2.17 8.21
CA LEU A 327 -4.94 2.20 8.89
C LEU A 327 -4.82 2.58 10.37
N LEU A 328 -3.70 2.23 11.03
CA LEU A 328 -3.59 2.23 12.49
C LEU A 328 -2.62 3.27 13.08
N GLU A 329 -1.53 3.64 12.39
CA GLU A 329 -0.42 4.41 12.99
C GLU A 329 -0.01 5.66 12.20
N THR A 330 -0.99 6.25 11.52
CA THR A 330 -0.81 7.44 10.68
C THR A 330 -0.11 8.62 11.37
N ARG A 331 -0.32 8.86 12.68
CA ARG A 331 0.29 10.02 13.36
C ARG A 331 1.79 9.87 13.66
N ALA A 332 2.24 8.69 14.06
CA ALA A 332 3.63 8.47 14.45
C ALA A 332 4.60 8.73 13.29
N GLY A 333 4.24 8.28 12.08
CA GLY A 333 5.01 8.55 10.86
C GLY A 333 5.11 10.05 10.52
N LEU A 334 4.00 10.79 10.69
CA LEU A 334 3.98 12.24 10.42
C LEU A 334 4.82 13.03 11.42
N ASP A 335 4.76 12.67 12.70
CA ASP A 335 5.56 13.30 13.75
C ASP A 335 7.06 13.02 13.55
N GLN A 336 7.42 11.78 13.19
CA GLN A 336 8.81 11.43 12.84
C GLN A 336 9.31 12.18 11.61
N ALA A 337 8.52 12.26 10.54
CA ALA A 337 8.90 12.98 9.33
C ALA A 337 9.09 14.48 9.60
N ARG A 338 8.18 15.10 10.36
CA ARG A 338 8.29 16.52 10.76
C ARG A 338 9.56 16.75 11.59
N ALA A 339 9.84 15.88 12.56
CA ALA A 339 11.02 16.00 13.42
C ALA A 339 12.32 15.83 12.62
N LEU A 340 12.44 14.75 11.85
CA LEU A 340 13.65 14.42 11.09
C LEU A 340 13.95 15.46 10.02
N ILE A 341 13.00 15.69 9.11
CA ILE A 341 13.19 16.62 7.99
C ILE A 341 13.37 18.05 8.52
N GLY A 342 12.58 18.44 9.53
CA GLY A 342 12.71 19.76 10.17
C GLY A 342 14.07 19.99 10.82
N THR A 343 14.61 18.99 11.54
CA THR A 343 15.90 19.08 12.23
C THR A 343 17.06 19.19 11.26
N ILE A 344 17.12 18.31 10.26
CA ILE A 344 18.17 18.32 9.24
C ILE A 344 18.09 19.59 8.40
N HIS A 345 16.89 20.00 7.97
CA HIS A 345 16.72 21.21 7.17
C HIS A 345 17.10 22.48 7.93
N ARG A 346 16.82 22.57 9.25
CA ARG A 346 17.28 23.69 10.08
C ARG A 346 18.81 23.79 10.10
N HIS A 347 19.51 22.67 10.30
CA HIS A 347 20.96 22.64 10.26
C HIS A 347 21.50 22.99 8.86
N TRP A 348 21.00 22.32 7.82
CA TRP A 348 21.38 22.55 6.42
C TRP A 348 21.25 24.02 6.00
N ARG A 349 20.19 24.71 6.46
CA ARG A 349 19.97 26.12 6.14
C ARG A 349 20.98 27.06 6.82
N SER A 350 21.55 26.64 7.95
CA SER A 350 22.58 27.42 8.66
C SER A 350 23.94 27.41 7.95
N LEU A 351 24.14 26.46 7.03
CA LEU A 351 25.37 26.34 6.25
C LEU A 351 25.39 27.35 5.08
N PRO A 352 26.58 27.82 4.66
CA PRO A 352 26.75 28.65 3.47
C PRO A 352 26.15 27.97 2.22
N ARG A 353 25.43 28.74 1.39
CA ARG A 353 24.68 28.23 0.23
C ARG A 353 25.57 27.51 -0.78
N ASP A 354 26.82 27.92 -0.91
CA ASP A 354 27.85 27.42 -1.82
C ASP A 354 28.60 26.19 -1.29
N ARG A 355 28.45 25.86 0.00
CA ARG A 355 29.18 24.75 0.66
C ARG A 355 28.29 23.62 1.18
N ARG A 356 26.97 23.74 1.03
CA ARG A 356 26.01 22.76 1.55
C ARG A 356 25.57 21.76 0.46
N PRO A 357 25.25 20.50 0.81
CA PRO A 357 24.77 19.50 -0.13
C PRO A 357 23.47 19.94 -0.79
N ARG A 358 23.16 19.38 -1.96
CA ARG A 358 21.79 19.42 -2.48
C ARG A 358 20.92 18.48 -1.63
N LEU A 359 19.92 19.06 -0.98
CA LEU A 359 19.02 18.35 -0.07
C LEU A 359 17.82 17.78 -0.82
N TYR A 360 17.59 16.48 -0.70
CA TYR A 360 16.46 15.76 -1.28
C TYR A 360 15.68 15.00 -0.22
N VAL A 361 14.41 14.71 -0.54
CA VAL A 361 13.54 13.90 0.30
C VAL A 361 13.07 12.66 -0.47
N HIS A 362 13.01 11.52 0.22
CA HIS A 362 12.60 10.26 -0.39
C HIS A 362 11.71 9.42 0.52
N GLY A 363 10.88 8.59 -0.10
CA GLY A 363 10.20 7.50 0.57
C GLY A 363 9.44 6.62 -0.40
N LEU A 364 9.21 5.38 0.01
CA LEU A 364 8.36 4.40 -0.65
C LEU A 364 7.10 4.18 0.20
N SER A 365 5.93 4.06 -0.42
CA SER A 365 4.69 3.70 0.28
C SER A 365 4.35 4.67 1.42
N LEU A 366 4.18 4.17 2.64
CA LEU A 366 4.03 5.01 3.83
C LEU A 366 5.21 5.98 4.07
N GLY A 367 6.42 5.62 3.66
CA GLY A 367 7.55 6.53 3.68
C GLY A 367 7.34 7.71 2.73
N ALA A 368 6.78 7.47 1.54
CA ALA A 368 6.37 8.55 0.64
C ALA A 368 5.31 9.43 1.30
N TRP A 369 4.26 8.83 1.84
CA TRP A 369 3.18 9.55 2.52
C TRP A 369 3.68 10.43 3.68
N ALA A 370 4.48 9.86 4.58
CA ALA A 370 5.02 10.57 5.74
C ALA A 370 5.98 11.70 5.33
N SER A 371 6.88 11.44 4.38
CA SER A 371 7.85 12.43 3.92
C SER A 371 7.20 13.59 3.16
N MET A 372 6.14 13.33 2.38
CA MET A 372 5.35 14.36 1.71
C MET A 372 4.80 15.38 2.72
N TYR A 373 4.23 14.91 3.82
CA TYR A 373 3.73 15.79 4.89
C TYR A 373 4.83 16.65 5.52
N GLY A 374 6.01 16.06 5.74
CA GLY A 374 7.17 16.80 6.23
C GLY A 374 7.62 17.89 5.27
N THR A 375 7.39 17.72 3.96
CA THR A 375 7.80 18.69 2.93
C THR A 375 6.84 19.85 2.67
N ASP A 376 5.64 19.82 3.24
CA ASP A 376 4.57 20.78 2.93
C ASP A 376 4.96 22.25 3.15
N LEU A 377 5.82 22.49 4.14
CA LEU A 377 6.27 23.84 4.50
C LEU A 377 7.41 24.37 3.61
N PHE A 378 8.21 23.51 2.95
CA PHE A 378 9.46 23.94 2.30
C PHE A 378 9.27 24.57 0.93
N ALA A 379 8.18 24.26 0.23
CA ALA A 379 7.86 24.87 -1.07
C ALA A 379 7.57 26.39 -0.97
N LEU A 380 7.36 26.91 0.25
CA LEU A 380 7.03 28.30 0.54
C LEU A 380 8.18 29.08 1.20
N LEU A 381 9.37 28.50 1.32
CA LEU A 381 10.52 29.12 1.99
C LEU A 381 11.50 29.76 1.00
N ASP A 382 12.20 30.81 1.43
CA ASP A 382 13.30 31.48 0.70
C ASP A 382 14.50 30.57 0.34
N ASN A 383 14.54 29.35 0.90
CA ASN A 383 15.54 28.32 0.62
C ASN A 383 14.83 26.97 0.48
N PRO A 384 14.28 26.65 -0.70
CA PRO A 384 13.66 25.35 -0.94
C PRO A 384 14.71 24.22 -0.98
N ILE A 385 14.27 22.99 -0.70
CA ILE A 385 15.03 21.77 -1.01
C ILE A 385 15.21 21.61 -2.52
N ALA A 386 16.21 20.85 -2.96
CA ALA A 386 16.47 20.64 -4.38
C ALA A 386 15.39 19.78 -5.07
N GLY A 387 14.80 18.83 -4.34
CA GLY A 387 13.71 18.02 -4.87
C GLY A 387 13.28 16.88 -3.96
N ALA A 388 12.34 16.09 -4.45
CA ALA A 388 11.89 14.86 -3.80
C ALA A 388 11.54 13.79 -4.84
N LEU A 389 11.73 12.53 -4.46
CA LEU A 389 11.27 11.37 -5.21
C LEU A 389 10.39 10.51 -4.31
N TRP A 390 9.15 10.27 -4.72
CA TRP A 390 8.19 9.46 -3.98
C TRP A 390 7.72 8.28 -4.81
N ALA A 391 7.91 7.07 -4.29
CA ALA A 391 7.47 5.85 -4.95
C ALA A 391 6.20 5.29 -4.29
N GLY A 392 5.22 4.92 -5.10
CA GLY A 392 3.96 4.33 -4.65
C GLY A 392 3.26 5.10 -3.53
N PRO A 393 3.04 6.43 -3.65
CA PRO A 393 2.35 7.19 -2.62
C PRO A 393 0.93 6.64 -2.39
N PRO A 394 0.58 6.20 -1.17
CA PRO A 394 -0.75 5.71 -0.85
C PRO A 394 -1.85 6.72 -1.19
N PHE A 395 -3.04 6.23 -1.54
CA PHE A 395 -4.19 7.08 -1.91
C PHE A 395 -4.54 8.26 -0.97
N PRO A 396 -4.32 8.25 0.37
CA PRO A 396 -4.60 9.41 1.22
C PRO A 396 -3.51 10.50 1.17
N SER A 397 -2.48 10.35 0.32
CA SER A 397 -1.37 11.31 0.23
C SER A 397 -1.84 12.68 -0.29
N ALA A 398 -1.81 13.70 0.57
CA ALA A 398 -2.33 15.03 0.24
C ALA A 398 -1.63 15.66 -0.97
N ARG A 399 -0.29 15.69 -0.99
CA ARG A 399 0.49 16.24 -2.12
C ARG A 399 0.27 15.50 -3.44
N TRP A 400 0.05 14.19 -3.39
CA TRP A 400 -0.29 13.42 -4.58
C TRP A 400 -1.69 13.80 -5.08
N ASN A 401 -2.68 13.91 -4.17
CA ASN A 401 -4.03 14.35 -4.51
C ASN A 401 -4.06 15.79 -5.08
N GLU A 402 -3.23 16.70 -4.55
CA GLU A 402 -3.03 18.05 -5.11
C GLU A 402 -2.48 17.98 -6.54
N ALA A 403 -1.43 17.18 -6.77
CA ALA A 403 -0.87 16.97 -8.09
C ALA A 403 -1.89 16.37 -9.07
N MET A 404 -2.71 15.41 -8.62
CA MET A 404 -3.78 14.81 -9.40
C MET A 404 -4.91 15.80 -9.72
N ALA A 405 -5.20 16.75 -8.84
CA ALA A 405 -6.19 17.80 -9.08
C ALA A 405 -5.71 18.80 -10.15
N GLU A 406 -4.41 19.08 -10.20
CA GLU A 406 -3.75 19.95 -11.20
C GLU A 406 -3.34 19.21 -12.49
N ARG A 407 -3.76 17.94 -12.64
CA ARG A 407 -3.54 17.14 -13.84
C ARG A 407 -4.10 17.85 -15.07
N ARG A 408 -3.30 17.92 -16.14
CA ARG A 408 -3.72 18.46 -17.44
C ARG A 408 -4.90 17.67 -18.01
N PRO A 409 -5.97 18.35 -18.48
CA PRO A 409 -7.05 17.69 -19.20
C PRO A 409 -6.51 16.83 -20.35
N GLY A 410 -6.98 15.58 -20.44
CA GLY A 410 -6.60 14.62 -21.48
C GLY A 410 -5.34 13.79 -21.18
N SER A 411 -4.57 14.09 -20.13
CA SER A 411 -3.50 13.18 -19.67
C SER A 411 -4.09 12.02 -18.86
N PRO A 412 -3.60 10.76 -18.96
CA PRO A 412 -4.18 9.61 -18.23
C PRO A 412 -4.08 9.75 -16.71
N TYR A 413 -5.06 9.25 -15.96
CA TYR A 413 -5.10 9.37 -14.49
C TYR A 413 -3.95 8.58 -13.84
N VAL A 414 -3.62 7.44 -14.41
CA VAL A 414 -2.54 6.59 -13.91
C VAL A 414 -1.14 7.12 -14.26
N ALA A 415 -1.05 8.01 -15.24
CA ALA A 415 0.18 8.55 -15.82
C ALA A 415 0.02 10.07 -16.08
N PRO A 416 -0.29 10.86 -15.04
CA PRO A 416 -0.76 12.23 -15.18
C PRO A 416 0.36 13.16 -15.63
N GLN A 417 0.01 14.20 -16.37
CA GLN A 417 0.92 15.29 -16.68
C GLN A 417 0.45 16.55 -15.95
N VAL A 418 1.27 17.13 -15.08
CA VAL A 418 0.89 18.26 -14.22
C VAL A 418 1.50 19.56 -14.74
N GLY A 419 0.65 20.56 -15.01
CA GLY A 419 1.05 21.85 -15.54
C GLY A 419 2.00 21.74 -16.75
N ALA A 420 3.12 22.45 -16.72
CA ALA A 420 4.19 22.36 -17.73
C ALA A 420 5.29 21.33 -17.37
N GLY A 421 5.10 20.50 -16.34
CA GLY A 421 6.13 19.57 -15.87
C GLY A 421 7.38 20.25 -15.30
N ARG A 422 7.26 21.51 -14.84
CA ARG A 422 8.39 22.29 -14.29
C ARG A 422 8.65 22.04 -12.81
N LEU A 423 7.63 21.60 -12.06
CA LEU A 423 7.70 21.33 -10.62
C LEU A 423 7.39 19.89 -10.27
N ILE A 424 6.39 19.29 -10.93
CA ILE A 424 5.91 17.93 -10.67
C ILE A 424 5.96 17.12 -11.97
N ARG A 425 6.55 15.93 -11.91
CA ARG A 425 6.45 14.92 -12.97
C ARG A 425 6.11 13.56 -12.38
N PHE A 426 5.60 12.69 -13.25
CA PHE A 426 5.25 11.32 -12.93
C PHE A 426 6.02 10.39 -13.87
N ALA A 427 6.43 9.25 -13.33
CA ALA A 427 7.10 8.17 -14.02
C ALA A 427 6.45 6.83 -13.64
N SER A 428 6.63 5.83 -14.49
CA SER A 428 6.25 4.44 -14.25
C SER A 428 7.19 3.50 -15.00
N HIS A 429 7.03 2.18 -14.86
CA HIS A 429 7.76 1.22 -15.69
C HIS A 429 7.42 1.33 -17.19
N THR A 430 6.31 1.99 -17.55
CA THR A 430 5.90 2.26 -18.94
C THR A 430 5.99 3.73 -19.35
N GLN A 431 6.28 4.64 -18.41
CA GLN A 431 6.31 6.08 -18.65
C GLN A 431 7.65 6.66 -18.20
N ASP A 432 8.35 7.26 -19.15
CA ASP A 432 9.61 7.95 -18.90
C ASP A 432 9.44 9.11 -17.91
N ALA A 433 10.40 9.26 -16.99
CA ALA A 433 10.46 10.35 -16.02
C ALA A 433 10.73 11.73 -16.65
N GLY A 434 11.18 11.76 -17.90
CA GLY A 434 11.77 12.90 -18.56
C GLY A 434 13.21 13.17 -18.08
N GLY A 435 13.91 14.05 -18.78
CA GLY A 435 15.28 14.41 -18.44
C GLY A 435 15.40 15.44 -17.30
N PRO A 436 16.65 15.76 -16.89
CA PRO A 436 16.94 16.78 -15.87
C PRO A 436 16.67 18.23 -16.32
N GLU A 437 16.29 18.43 -17.58
CA GLU A 437 16.04 19.73 -18.18
C GLU A 437 14.59 20.20 -17.99
N GLY A 438 14.36 21.51 -18.04
CA GLY A 438 13.02 22.12 -18.03
C GLY A 438 12.35 22.19 -16.65
N TRP A 439 13.04 21.86 -15.57
CA TRP A 439 12.56 22.05 -14.20
C TRP A 439 12.69 23.51 -13.73
N GLY A 440 11.96 23.88 -12.68
CA GLY A 440 12.23 25.06 -11.86
C GLY A 440 13.27 24.75 -10.78
N ASP A 441 13.25 25.55 -9.70
CA ASP A 441 14.23 25.46 -8.61
C ASP A 441 14.04 24.22 -7.71
N MET A 442 12.86 23.60 -7.77
CA MET A 442 12.51 22.38 -7.03
C MET A 442 11.96 21.32 -7.99
N ARG A 443 12.35 20.06 -7.78
CA ARG A 443 11.96 18.93 -8.61
C ARG A 443 11.22 17.87 -7.81
N LEU A 444 9.92 17.71 -8.02
CA LEU A 444 9.11 16.69 -7.37
C LEU A 444 8.76 15.60 -8.38
N MET A 445 9.14 14.37 -8.06
CA MET A 445 8.91 13.21 -8.91
C MET A 445 8.08 12.17 -8.17
N PHE A 446 7.06 11.65 -8.85
CA PHE A 446 6.29 10.51 -8.41
C PHE A 446 6.58 9.32 -9.31
N LEU A 447 7.04 8.21 -8.72
CA LEU A 447 7.12 6.91 -9.37
C LEU A 447 5.89 6.10 -8.94
N GLN A 448 5.02 5.73 -9.89
CA GLN A 448 3.84 4.94 -9.61
C GLN A 448 3.54 3.95 -10.73
N TYR A 449 3.17 2.71 -10.39
CA TYR A 449 2.72 1.74 -11.38
C TYR A 449 1.21 1.77 -11.53
N SER A 450 0.70 1.68 -12.75
CA SER A 450 -0.73 1.72 -13.04
C SER A 450 -1.51 0.54 -12.46
N SER A 451 -0.82 -0.57 -12.19
CA SER A 451 -1.34 -1.74 -11.48
C SER A 451 -1.24 -1.65 -9.95
N ASP A 452 -0.72 -0.55 -9.37
CA ASP A 452 -0.51 -0.41 -7.94
C ASP A 452 -1.83 -0.18 -7.16
N PRO A 453 -2.30 -1.17 -6.39
CA PRO A 453 -3.55 -1.04 -5.65
C PRO A 453 -3.42 -0.16 -4.41
N ILE A 454 -2.21 0.17 -3.93
CA ILE A 454 -1.99 1.09 -2.80
C ILE A 454 -2.19 2.54 -3.25
N VAL A 455 -1.73 2.86 -4.47
CA VAL A 455 -1.88 4.20 -5.07
C VAL A 455 -3.33 4.43 -5.53
N PHE A 456 -3.92 3.45 -6.22
CA PHE A 456 -5.19 3.63 -6.93
C PHE A 456 -6.43 3.14 -6.16
N TYR A 457 -6.29 2.76 -4.89
CA TYR A 457 -7.43 2.49 -4.03
C TYR A 457 -8.30 3.74 -3.85
N GLU A 458 -9.61 3.60 -4.06
CA GLU A 458 -10.58 4.69 -3.88
C GLU A 458 -11.61 4.29 -2.80
N PRO A 459 -11.56 4.85 -1.59
CA PRO A 459 -12.52 4.55 -0.53
C PRO A 459 -13.96 4.86 -0.91
N ALA A 460 -14.19 5.85 -1.79
CA ALA A 460 -15.52 6.26 -2.21
C ALA A 460 -16.12 5.37 -3.33
N SER A 461 -15.43 4.30 -3.73
CA SER A 461 -15.83 3.46 -4.88
C SER A 461 -16.83 2.35 -4.57
N LEU A 462 -17.58 2.46 -3.47
CA LEU A 462 -18.66 1.52 -3.18
C LEU A 462 -19.76 1.53 -4.25
N TRP A 463 -20.11 2.71 -4.78
CA TRP A 463 -21.18 2.89 -5.79
C TRP A 463 -20.73 3.58 -7.08
N ARG A 464 -19.52 4.13 -7.11
CA ARG A 464 -18.99 4.92 -8.22
C ARG A 464 -17.64 4.38 -8.66
N ALA A 465 -17.47 4.19 -9.97
CA ALA A 465 -16.17 3.83 -10.53
C ALA A 465 -15.10 4.87 -10.13
N PRO A 466 -13.90 4.43 -9.70
CA PRO A 466 -12.73 5.29 -9.57
C PRO A 466 -12.47 6.07 -10.86
N ALA A 467 -11.80 7.22 -10.76
CA ALA A 467 -11.53 8.06 -11.93
C ALA A 467 -10.74 7.31 -13.00
N TRP A 468 -9.72 6.54 -12.61
CA TRP A 468 -8.88 5.74 -13.51
C TRP A 468 -9.63 4.61 -14.22
N MET A 469 -10.72 4.07 -13.64
CA MET A 469 -11.57 3.05 -14.29
C MET A 469 -12.53 3.62 -15.35
N ARG A 470 -12.61 4.95 -15.49
CA ARG A 470 -13.44 5.62 -16.51
C ARG A 470 -12.63 6.04 -17.74
N GLU A 471 -11.33 5.83 -17.70
CA GLU A 471 -10.38 6.12 -18.77
C GLU A 471 -9.93 4.82 -19.43
N PRO A 472 -9.30 4.87 -20.63
CA PRO A 472 -8.74 3.68 -21.25
C PRO A 472 -7.79 2.94 -20.28
N PRO A 473 -7.89 1.60 -20.17
CA PRO A 473 -7.01 0.82 -19.31
C PRO A 473 -5.54 1.06 -19.64
N ALA A 474 -4.72 1.14 -18.60
CA ALA A 474 -3.28 1.24 -18.73
C ALA A 474 -2.68 -0.04 -19.36
N PRO A 475 -1.47 0.01 -19.95
CA PRO A 475 -0.85 -1.17 -20.59
C PRO A 475 -0.72 -2.40 -19.68
N ASP A 476 -0.45 -2.19 -18.40
CA ASP A 476 -0.29 -3.22 -17.36
C ASP A 476 -1.61 -3.59 -16.65
N VAL A 477 -2.74 -2.97 -17.04
CA VAL A 477 -4.07 -3.25 -16.49
C VAL A 477 -4.90 -4.04 -17.51
N SER A 478 -5.66 -5.02 -17.02
CA SER A 478 -6.52 -5.84 -17.89
C SER A 478 -7.62 -4.99 -18.53
N PRO A 479 -7.85 -5.09 -19.85
CA PRO A 479 -8.95 -4.39 -20.51
C PRO A 479 -10.33 -4.94 -20.13
N ASP A 480 -10.38 -6.16 -19.58
CA ASP A 480 -11.59 -6.79 -19.08
C ASP A 480 -11.94 -6.34 -17.65
N LEU A 481 -11.09 -5.52 -17.01
CA LEU A 481 -11.36 -4.90 -15.72
C LEU A 481 -12.56 -3.94 -15.87
N SER A 482 -13.62 -4.20 -15.12
CA SER A 482 -14.84 -3.39 -15.16
C SER A 482 -15.38 -3.12 -13.76
N PHE A 483 -15.99 -1.94 -13.59
CA PHE A 483 -16.54 -1.55 -12.31
C PHE A 483 -17.85 -2.28 -12.03
N THR A 484 -17.87 -3.06 -10.95
CA THR A 484 -19.08 -3.65 -10.37
C THR A 484 -19.33 -3.04 -8.99
N PRO A 485 -20.46 -2.35 -8.78
CA PRO A 485 -20.80 -1.76 -7.48
C PRO A 485 -20.67 -2.77 -6.34
N VAL A 486 -20.15 -2.30 -5.21
CA VAL A 486 -19.79 -3.11 -4.04
C VAL A 486 -18.63 -4.08 -4.31
N VAL A 487 -18.74 -4.96 -5.31
CA VAL A 487 -17.76 -6.04 -5.57
C VAL A 487 -16.37 -5.50 -5.88
N THR A 488 -16.25 -4.48 -6.73
CA THR A 488 -14.95 -3.88 -7.07
C THR A 488 -14.29 -3.24 -5.84
N GLN A 489 -15.05 -2.70 -4.89
CA GLN A 489 -14.47 -2.18 -3.65
C GLN A 489 -13.73 -3.28 -2.88
N PHE A 490 -14.34 -4.46 -2.75
CA PHE A 490 -13.73 -5.58 -2.04
C PHE A 490 -12.58 -6.22 -2.83
N GLN A 491 -12.68 -6.25 -4.16
CA GLN A 491 -11.54 -6.63 -5.02
C GLN A 491 -10.34 -5.72 -4.77
N LEU A 492 -10.53 -4.39 -4.81
CA LEU A 492 -9.45 -3.42 -4.58
C LEU A 492 -8.89 -3.48 -3.15
N VAL A 493 -9.71 -3.76 -2.13
CA VAL A 493 -9.20 -4.00 -0.76
C VAL A 493 -8.29 -5.23 -0.72
N VAL A 494 -8.69 -6.34 -1.35
CA VAL A 494 -7.87 -7.56 -1.39
C VAL A 494 -6.59 -7.33 -2.19
N ASP A 495 -6.68 -6.64 -3.32
CA ASP A 495 -5.50 -6.26 -4.11
C ASP A 495 -4.53 -5.41 -3.28
N MET A 496 -5.04 -4.44 -2.51
CA MET A 496 -4.23 -3.59 -1.63
C MET A 496 -3.53 -4.38 -0.52
N ILE A 497 -4.17 -5.41 0.04
CA ILE A 497 -3.57 -6.30 1.05
C ILE A 497 -2.42 -7.12 0.44
N LEU A 498 -2.55 -7.50 -0.83
CA LEU A 498 -1.62 -8.35 -1.56
C LEU A 498 -0.73 -7.55 -2.52
N ALA A 499 -0.58 -6.25 -2.31
CA ALA A 499 -0.01 -5.34 -3.30
C ALA A 499 1.42 -5.71 -3.72
N THR A 500 2.20 -6.31 -2.83
CA THR A 500 3.59 -6.75 -3.05
C THR A 500 3.71 -8.20 -3.53
N SER A 501 2.61 -8.91 -3.79
CA SER A 501 2.65 -10.25 -4.39
C SER A 501 2.73 -10.23 -5.91
N ALA A 502 2.61 -9.05 -6.53
CA ALA A 502 2.87 -8.84 -7.95
C ALA A 502 4.39 -8.96 -8.22
N PRO A 503 4.78 -9.40 -9.43
CA PRO A 503 6.20 -9.43 -9.82
C PRO A 503 6.79 -8.01 -9.88
N GLU A 504 8.12 -7.93 -9.91
CA GLU A 504 8.86 -6.68 -10.04
C GLU A 504 8.33 -5.81 -11.19
N GLY A 505 8.18 -4.51 -10.94
CA GLY A 505 7.64 -3.55 -11.90
C GLY A 505 6.12 -3.46 -11.94
N HIS A 506 5.41 -4.31 -11.19
CA HIS A 506 3.95 -4.35 -11.14
C HIS A 506 3.42 -4.28 -9.71
N GLY A 507 2.13 -3.91 -9.56
CA GLY A 507 1.53 -3.76 -8.24
C GLY A 507 2.29 -2.73 -7.41
N HIS A 508 2.65 -3.10 -6.18
CA HIS A 508 3.46 -2.27 -5.27
C HIS A 508 4.91 -2.77 -5.15
N SER A 509 5.38 -3.53 -6.13
CA SER A 509 6.70 -4.15 -6.17
C SER A 509 7.70 -3.32 -6.98
N TYR A 510 8.06 -2.15 -6.44
CA TYR A 510 9.07 -1.25 -7.05
C TYR A 510 10.47 -1.88 -7.03
N TYR A 511 11.28 -1.62 -8.05
CA TYR A 511 12.62 -2.20 -8.17
C TYR A 511 13.59 -1.29 -8.93
N ALA A 512 14.88 -1.61 -8.85
CA ALA A 512 15.98 -0.71 -9.17
C ALA A 512 15.90 -0.04 -10.55
N ARG A 513 15.53 -0.80 -11.59
CA ARG A 513 15.43 -0.29 -12.97
C ARG A 513 14.55 0.95 -13.08
N ASP A 514 13.41 0.96 -12.40
CA ASP A 514 12.42 2.03 -12.53
C ASP A 514 12.75 3.24 -11.66
N TYR A 515 13.66 3.11 -10.70
CA TYR A 515 14.19 4.23 -9.93
C TYR A 515 15.23 5.06 -10.71
N ILE A 516 15.90 4.47 -11.71
CA ILE A 516 17.02 5.10 -12.40
C ILE A 516 16.61 6.39 -13.11
N GLY A 517 15.59 6.34 -13.97
CA GLY A 517 15.08 7.51 -14.69
C GLY A 517 14.64 8.65 -13.75
N PRO A 518 13.76 8.37 -12.78
CA PRO A 518 13.35 9.32 -11.74
C PRO A 518 14.53 9.98 -11.00
N TRP A 519 15.53 9.20 -10.57
CA TRP A 519 16.69 9.76 -9.88
C TRP A 519 17.56 10.64 -10.77
N VAL A 520 17.76 10.27 -12.04
CA VAL A 520 18.45 11.12 -13.02
C VAL A 520 17.71 12.45 -13.20
N ALA A 521 16.39 12.40 -13.36
CA ALA A 521 15.56 13.60 -13.56
C ALA A 521 15.63 14.56 -12.35
N VAL A 522 15.56 14.02 -11.13
CA VAL A 522 15.53 14.81 -9.89
C VAL A 522 16.91 15.31 -9.47
N THR A 523 17.96 14.49 -9.61
CA THR A 523 19.28 14.81 -9.04
C THR A 523 20.30 15.36 -10.04
N ALA A 524 20.06 15.21 -11.35
CA ALA A 524 20.97 15.63 -12.42
C ALA A 524 22.44 15.29 -12.11
N PRO A 525 22.80 13.99 -12.05
CA PRO A 525 24.17 13.57 -11.79
C PRO A 525 25.13 14.12 -12.86
N GLU A 526 26.29 14.61 -12.40
CA GLU A 526 27.27 15.29 -13.23
C GLU A 526 27.93 14.32 -14.21
N GLY A 527 27.92 14.67 -15.51
CA GLY A 527 28.51 13.82 -16.56
C GLY A 527 27.79 12.47 -16.76
N TRP A 528 26.56 12.32 -16.28
CA TRP A 528 25.78 11.09 -16.44
C TRP A 528 25.06 11.05 -17.79
N THR A 529 25.23 9.94 -18.52
CA THR A 529 24.66 9.78 -19.86
C THR A 529 23.55 8.73 -19.89
N PRO A 530 22.69 8.70 -20.94
CA PRO A 530 21.73 7.61 -21.13
C PRO A 530 22.39 6.23 -21.22
N ALA A 531 23.64 6.14 -21.71
CA ALA A 531 24.39 4.89 -21.76
C ALA A 531 24.78 4.41 -20.35
N ASP A 532 25.10 5.32 -19.43
CA ASP A 532 25.34 4.98 -18.03
C ASP A 532 24.07 4.45 -17.35
N SER A 533 22.92 5.06 -17.62
CA SER A 533 21.62 4.55 -17.14
C SER A 533 21.37 3.12 -17.64
N ALA A 534 21.64 2.83 -18.92
CA ALA A 534 21.46 1.49 -19.47
C ALA A 534 22.40 0.45 -18.83
N ARG A 535 23.66 0.83 -18.56
CA ARG A 535 24.61 -0.02 -17.84
C ARG A 535 24.17 -0.27 -16.40
N LEU A 536 23.71 0.78 -15.71
CA LEU A 536 23.26 0.68 -14.32
C LEU A 536 22.00 -0.19 -14.22
N THR A 537 21.08 -0.09 -15.18
CA THR A 537 19.91 -0.97 -15.26
C THR A 537 20.32 -2.44 -15.31
N ALA A 538 21.29 -2.80 -16.16
CA ALA A 538 21.77 -4.18 -16.24
C ALA A 538 22.54 -4.62 -14.98
N HIS A 539 23.24 -3.68 -14.34
CA HIS A 539 24.02 -3.91 -13.11
C HIS A 539 23.14 -4.13 -11.87
N CYS A 540 21.92 -3.58 -11.88
CA CYS A 540 20.98 -3.66 -10.76
C CYS A 540 19.74 -4.52 -11.06
N ASP A 541 19.81 -5.39 -12.07
CA ASP A 541 18.71 -6.27 -12.47
C ASP A 541 18.66 -7.54 -11.58
N MET A 542 18.50 -7.34 -10.28
CA MET A 542 18.54 -8.39 -9.25
C MET A 542 17.15 -8.78 -8.73
N GLY A 543 16.09 -8.14 -9.24
CA GLY A 543 14.69 -8.40 -8.88
C GLY A 543 14.14 -7.54 -7.73
N PHE A 544 12.94 -7.87 -7.26
CA PHE A 544 12.25 -7.13 -6.20
C PHE A 544 12.97 -7.21 -4.84
N GLN A 545 12.99 -6.09 -4.10
CA GLN A 545 13.67 -5.92 -2.80
C GLN A 545 15.21 -6.07 -2.83
N GLN A 546 15.79 -6.21 -4.02
CA GLN A 546 17.23 -6.28 -4.21
C GLN A 546 17.78 -4.95 -4.70
N GLY A 547 19.03 -4.68 -4.32
CA GLY A 547 19.80 -3.52 -4.78
C GLY A 547 20.55 -3.83 -6.07
N CYS A 548 21.78 -3.36 -6.13
CA CYS A 548 22.70 -3.62 -7.24
C CYS A 548 23.68 -4.76 -6.90
N ASP A 549 24.34 -5.32 -7.92
CA ASP A 549 25.47 -6.21 -7.70
C ASP A 549 26.68 -5.41 -7.18
N ASN A 550 26.95 -5.49 -5.88
CA ASN A 550 27.96 -4.66 -5.24
C ASN A 550 29.37 -5.31 -5.22
N GLY A 551 29.58 -6.42 -5.95
CA GLY A 551 30.90 -6.92 -6.34
C GLY A 551 31.62 -7.88 -5.38
#